data_AF-A0A9P9Z6C4-F1
#
_entry.id   AF-A0A9P9Z6C4-F1
#
_cell.length_a   1.000
_cell.length_b   1.000
_cell.length_c   1.000
_cell.angle_alpha   90.00
_cell.angle_beta   90.00
_cell.angle_gamma   90.00
#
_symmetry.space_group_name_H-M   'P 1'
#
loop_
_entity.id
_entity.type
_entity.pdbx_description
1 polymer ?
#
loop_
_entity_poly.entity_id
_entity_poly.type
_entity_poly.pdbx_seq_one_letter_code
_entity_poly.pdbx_strand_id
1 'polypeptide(L)'
;MNCLFVCVVRKEEDLMIIRSPKPEVKILVDRDPIKTSFEQWAKPGHFSRTIAKGPDTTTWIWNLHADAHDFDSHTSDLEEISRKVFSAHFGQLSIIFLWLSGMYFHGARFSNYEAWLSDPTHIGPSAQVVWPIVGQEILNGDVGGGFRGIQITSGFFQIWRASGITNELQLYCTAIGALIFASLMLFAGWFHYHKAAPKLAWFQDVESMLNHHLAGLLGLGSLSWAGHQIHVSLPINKFLDAGVDPKEIPLPHEFILNRDLLAQLYPSFHEGATPFFTLNWSKYADFLTFRGGLDPITGGLWLSDTAHHHLAIAILFLIAGHMYIDQLGYWS
;
A
#
# COMPACT_ATOMS: atom_id res chain seq x y z
N MET A 1 25.73 -43.07 -27.63
CA MET A 1 25.66 -41.60 -27.75
C MET A 1 25.78 -41.02 -26.35
N ASN A 2 26.88 -40.29 -26.10
CA ASN A 2 27.21 -39.32 -25.02
C ASN A 2 26.88 -39.73 -23.56
N CYS A 3 27.81 -40.06 -22.68
CA CYS A 3 28.95 -39.29 -22.11
C CYS A 3 28.55 -38.02 -21.33
N LEU A 4 29.13 -37.89 -20.12
CA LEU A 4 29.07 -36.82 -19.10
C LEU A 4 27.89 -36.82 -18.10
N PHE A 5 28.16 -37.30 -16.87
CA PHE A 5 28.11 -36.51 -15.60
C PHE A 5 28.22 -37.46 -14.39
N VAL A 6 29.45 -37.86 -14.04
CA VAL A 6 29.76 -38.46 -12.72
C VAL A 6 31.12 -37.90 -12.28
N CYS A 7 31.23 -37.59 -10.98
CA CYS A 7 32.34 -36.97 -10.25
C CYS A 7 32.38 -35.44 -10.22
N VAL A 8 31.67 -34.84 -9.23
CA VAL A 8 32.30 -34.04 -8.16
C VAL A 8 31.43 -34.19 -6.90
N VAL A 9 31.59 -35.28 -6.15
CA VAL A 9 31.27 -35.28 -4.71
C VAL A 9 32.55 -34.82 -4.03
N ARG A 10 32.71 -33.49 -3.91
CA ARG A 10 33.78 -32.92 -3.08
C ARG A 10 33.30 -33.01 -1.65
N LYS A 11 33.91 -33.94 -0.93
CA LYS A 11 33.92 -34.07 0.51
C LYS A 11 34.50 -32.77 1.09
N GLU A 12 33.66 -31.80 1.42
CA GLU A 12 34.02 -30.74 2.36
C GLU A 12 33.75 -31.28 3.76
N GLU A 13 34.83 -31.77 4.34
CA GLU A 13 34.92 -32.14 5.75
C GLU A 13 34.70 -30.88 6.60
N ASP A 14 33.98 -31.09 7.70
CA ASP A 14 33.83 -30.24 8.88
C ASP A 14 34.81 -29.06 8.99
N LEU A 15 34.38 -27.91 8.49
CA LEU A 15 34.75 -26.61 9.03
C LEU A 15 33.46 -25.90 9.42
N MET A 16 33.05 -26.09 10.67
CA MET A 16 32.35 -25.05 11.41
C MET A 16 33.27 -23.82 11.40
N ILE A 17 33.20 -23.03 10.33
CA ILE A 17 33.63 -21.65 10.38
C ILE A 17 32.60 -20.99 11.30
N ILE A 18 32.93 -20.94 12.59
CA ILE A 18 32.39 -19.92 13.49
C ILE A 18 32.88 -18.60 12.88
N ARG A 19 32.12 -18.10 11.91
CA ARG A 19 32.30 -16.73 11.43
C ARG A 19 32.03 -15.86 12.65
N SER A 20 32.98 -14.98 12.93
CA SER A 20 32.84 -13.95 13.96
C SER A 20 31.44 -13.30 13.82
N PRO A 21 30.74 -13.02 14.93
CA PRO A 21 29.46 -12.32 14.85
C PRO A 21 29.65 -11.08 13.99
N LYS A 22 28.85 -10.96 12.91
CA LYS A 22 28.80 -9.73 12.12
C LYS A 22 28.60 -8.57 13.11
N PRO A 23 29.32 -7.44 12.96
CA PRO A 23 29.15 -6.32 13.87
C PRO A 23 27.67 -5.97 13.96
N GLU A 24 27.20 -5.91 15.21
CA GLU A 24 25.85 -5.51 15.64
C GLU A 24 25.27 -4.47 14.65
N VAL A 25 24.13 -4.73 13.99
CA VAL A 25 23.47 -3.69 13.17
C VAL A 25 22.90 -2.68 14.15
N LYS A 26 23.76 -1.76 14.60
CA LYS A 26 23.34 -0.59 15.34
C LYS A 26 22.65 0.30 14.32
N ILE A 27 21.42 0.70 14.64
CA ILE A 27 20.79 1.83 13.96
C ILE A 27 21.66 3.05 14.30
N LEU A 28 22.61 3.35 13.41
CA LEU A 28 23.49 4.49 13.52
C LEU A 28 22.79 5.65 12.83
N VAL A 29 22.34 6.61 13.63
CA VAL A 29 21.74 7.87 13.16
C VAL A 29 22.55 9.04 13.68
N ASP A 30 22.75 10.05 12.85
CA ASP A 30 23.26 11.35 13.29
C ASP A 30 22.08 12.19 13.81
N ARG A 31 22.29 12.80 14.98
CA ARG A 31 21.29 13.65 15.64
C ARG A 31 21.46 15.09 15.20
N ASP A 32 20.35 15.70 14.80
CA ASP A 32 20.29 17.10 14.37
C ASP A 32 21.36 17.51 13.32
N PRO A 33 21.60 16.73 12.24
CA PRO A 33 22.70 17.00 11.31
C PRO A 33 22.51 18.30 10.52
N ILE A 34 21.26 18.68 10.24
CA ILE A 34 20.93 19.89 9.46
C ILE A 34 19.86 20.68 10.21
N LYS A 35 20.19 21.91 10.60
CA LYS A 35 19.25 22.82 11.27
C LYS A 35 18.08 23.17 10.33
N THR A 36 16.85 22.99 10.82
CA THR A 36 15.65 23.46 10.11
C THR A 36 15.60 25.00 10.11
N SER A 37 15.66 25.61 8.93
CA SER A 37 15.66 27.07 8.73
C SER A 37 15.12 27.42 7.34
N PHE A 38 14.40 28.54 7.23
CA PHE A 38 13.94 29.09 5.94
C PHE A 38 15.05 29.85 5.17
N GLU A 39 16.25 30.00 5.74
CA GLU A 39 17.32 30.79 5.11
C GLU A 39 17.68 30.29 3.70
N GLN A 40 17.72 28.97 3.49
CA GLN A 40 18.06 28.37 2.19
C GLN A 40 16.94 28.53 1.16
N TRP A 41 15.69 28.74 1.58
CA TRP A 41 14.56 28.96 0.68
C TRP A 41 14.64 30.34 0.01
N ALA A 42 15.25 31.33 0.69
CA ALA A 42 15.52 32.65 0.13
C ALA A 42 16.69 32.66 -0.87
N LYS A 43 17.40 31.53 -1.05
CA LYS A 43 18.55 31.38 -1.95
C LYS A 43 18.27 30.25 -2.95
N PRO A 44 17.44 30.47 -4.00
CA PRO A 44 17.16 29.43 -4.98
C PRO A 44 18.45 28.98 -5.66
N GLY A 45 18.64 27.67 -5.77
CA GLY A 45 19.86 27.08 -6.32
C GLY A 45 21.01 26.92 -5.32
N HIS A 46 20.78 27.13 -4.01
CA HIS A 46 21.80 26.94 -2.96
C HIS A 46 22.48 25.57 -2.98
N PHE A 47 21.82 24.55 -3.52
CA PHE A 47 22.33 23.18 -3.65
C PHE A 47 23.42 23.04 -4.73
N SER A 48 23.56 24.00 -5.65
CA SER A 48 24.56 23.98 -6.72
C SER A 48 25.43 25.23 -6.66
N ARG A 49 26.77 25.05 -6.59
CA ARG A 49 27.72 26.17 -6.61
C ARG A 49 27.66 26.99 -7.90
N THR A 50 27.22 26.38 -9.00
CA THR A 50 27.08 27.03 -10.30
C THR A 50 25.88 27.97 -10.33
N ILE A 51 24.76 27.52 -9.75
CA ILE A 51 23.47 28.24 -9.78
C ILE A 51 23.36 29.21 -8.60
N ALA A 52 23.98 28.94 -7.46
CA ALA A 52 23.91 29.78 -6.26
C ALA A 52 24.44 31.22 -6.45
N LYS A 53 25.18 31.52 -7.53
CA LYS A 53 25.67 32.87 -7.86
C LYS A 53 24.57 33.85 -8.30
N GLY A 54 23.40 33.33 -8.69
CA GLY A 54 22.27 34.13 -9.12
C GLY A 54 22.02 34.12 -10.64
N PRO A 55 20.88 34.68 -11.08
CA PRO A 55 20.42 34.60 -12.47
C PRO A 55 21.06 35.66 -13.37
N ASP A 56 22.18 35.32 -14.02
CA ASP A 56 22.78 36.18 -15.07
C ASP A 56 22.05 36.07 -16.41
N THR A 57 21.41 34.93 -16.68
CA THR A 57 20.63 34.65 -17.91
C THR A 57 19.36 33.87 -17.58
N THR A 58 18.37 33.87 -18.48
CA THR A 58 17.14 33.07 -18.31
C THR A 58 17.39 31.56 -18.28
N THR A 59 18.53 31.09 -18.83
CA THR A 59 18.98 29.69 -18.72
C THR A 59 19.12 29.25 -17.27
N TRP A 60 19.50 30.17 -16.38
CA TRP A 60 19.59 29.89 -14.95
C TRP A 60 18.27 29.35 -14.37
N ILE A 61 17.13 29.89 -14.81
CA ILE A 61 15.81 29.45 -14.33
C ILE A 61 15.58 27.99 -14.73
N TRP A 62 15.94 27.60 -15.96
CA TRP A 62 15.76 26.22 -16.42
C TRP A 62 16.69 25.26 -15.69
N ASN A 63 17.97 25.62 -15.53
CA ASN A 63 18.93 24.81 -14.79
C ASN A 63 18.53 24.63 -13.32
N LEU A 64 17.95 25.67 -12.69
CA LEU A 64 17.43 25.57 -11.32
C LEU A 64 16.41 24.43 -11.16
N HIS A 65 15.51 24.25 -12.13
CA HIS A 65 14.50 23.19 -12.09
C HIS A 65 15.05 21.84 -12.53
N ALA A 66 15.88 21.82 -13.57
CA ALA A 66 16.47 20.59 -14.11
C ALA A 66 17.38 19.89 -13.08
N ASP A 67 18.17 20.67 -12.35
CA ASP A 67 19.16 20.13 -11.42
C ASP A 67 18.58 19.93 -10.01
N ALA A 68 17.32 20.29 -9.73
CA ALA A 68 16.76 20.29 -8.38
C ALA A 68 16.77 18.92 -7.69
N HIS A 69 16.57 17.84 -8.45
CA HIS A 69 16.58 16.46 -7.94
C HIS A 69 17.78 15.64 -8.41
N ASP A 70 18.75 16.28 -9.06
CA ASP A 70 20.02 15.65 -9.44
C ASP A 70 20.99 15.65 -8.25
N PHE A 71 20.71 14.82 -7.24
CA PHE A 71 21.42 14.88 -5.96
C PHE A 71 22.93 14.60 -6.08
N ASP A 72 23.34 13.81 -7.08
CA ASP A 72 24.74 13.49 -7.34
C ASP A 72 25.55 14.70 -7.83
N SER A 73 24.91 15.68 -8.50
CA SER A 73 25.58 16.91 -8.91
C SER A 73 25.68 17.95 -7.79
N HIS A 74 24.94 17.78 -6.69
CA HIS A 74 24.97 18.70 -5.55
C HIS A 74 26.18 18.44 -4.65
N THR A 75 26.52 17.17 -4.43
CA THR A 75 27.52 16.71 -3.46
C THR A 75 28.11 15.38 -3.91
N SER A 76 29.37 15.11 -3.58
CA SER A 76 29.99 13.80 -3.80
C SER A 76 29.87 12.85 -2.61
N ASP A 77 29.20 13.28 -1.53
CA ASP A 77 28.98 12.47 -0.34
C ASP A 77 27.77 11.53 -0.52
N LEU A 78 28.06 10.24 -0.69
CA LEU A 78 27.05 9.20 -0.88
C LEU A 78 26.10 9.07 0.33
N GLU A 79 26.56 9.38 1.55
CA GLU A 79 25.71 9.36 2.73
C GLU A 79 24.67 10.49 2.66
N GLU A 80 25.07 11.70 2.30
CA GLU A 80 24.18 12.84 2.10
C GLU A 80 23.17 12.57 0.96
N ILE A 81 23.62 12.00 -0.16
CA ILE A 81 22.76 11.61 -1.28
C ILE A 81 21.72 10.59 -0.81
N SER A 82 22.14 9.53 -0.09
CA SER A 82 21.25 8.50 0.42
C SER A 82 20.18 9.08 1.37
N ARG A 83 20.57 10.03 2.22
CA ARG A 83 19.64 10.77 3.11
C ARG A 83 18.63 11.60 2.33
N LYS A 84 19.06 12.30 1.27
CA LYS A 84 18.16 13.07 0.38
C LYS A 84 17.15 12.17 -0.30
N VAL A 85 17.61 11.06 -0.88
CA VAL A 85 16.75 10.05 -1.54
C VAL A 85 15.72 9.50 -0.54
N PHE A 86 16.15 9.09 0.65
CA PHE A 86 15.26 8.53 1.66
C PHE A 86 14.18 9.51 2.13
N SER A 87 14.54 10.77 2.36
CA SER A 87 13.58 11.83 2.71
C SER A 87 12.63 12.14 1.55
N ALA A 88 13.13 12.17 0.31
CA ALA A 88 12.33 12.38 -0.89
C ALA A 88 11.30 11.25 -1.09
N HIS A 89 11.64 9.99 -0.79
CA HIS A 89 10.68 8.88 -0.82
C HIS A 89 9.50 9.11 0.12
N PHE A 90 9.74 9.59 1.35
CA PHE A 90 8.67 9.97 2.27
C PHE A 90 7.83 11.14 1.75
N GLY A 91 8.47 12.13 1.12
CA GLY A 91 7.76 13.22 0.44
C GLY A 91 6.83 12.70 -0.65
N GLN A 92 7.32 11.78 -1.50
CA GLN A 92 6.51 11.14 -2.54
C GLN A 92 5.34 10.33 -1.96
N LEU A 93 5.59 9.53 -0.91
CA LEU A 93 4.54 8.77 -0.22
C LEU A 93 3.47 9.70 0.37
N SER A 94 3.86 10.85 0.94
CA SER A 94 2.92 11.85 1.44
C SER A 94 1.98 12.36 0.35
N ILE A 95 2.51 12.67 -0.84
CA ILE A 95 1.70 13.09 -1.99
C ILE A 95 0.77 11.97 -2.47
N ILE A 96 1.24 10.72 -2.50
CA ILE A 96 0.39 9.56 -2.85
C ILE A 96 -0.77 9.42 -1.87
N PHE A 97 -0.51 9.50 -0.56
CA PHE A 97 -1.57 9.43 0.46
C PHE A 97 -2.53 10.62 0.40
N LEU A 98 -2.03 11.83 0.09
CA LEU A 98 -2.88 13.00 -0.12
C LEU A 98 -3.78 12.84 -1.35
N TRP A 99 -3.23 12.32 -2.46
CA TRP A 99 -4.00 12.00 -3.65
C TRP A 99 -5.07 10.95 -3.35
N LEU A 100 -4.71 9.85 -2.69
CA LEU A 100 -5.67 8.82 -2.24
C LEU A 100 -6.75 9.42 -1.35
N SER A 101 -6.38 10.22 -0.34
CA SER A 101 -7.33 10.93 0.53
C SER A 101 -8.33 11.76 -0.28
N GLY A 102 -7.84 12.50 -1.27
CA GLY A 102 -8.69 13.24 -2.21
C GLY A 102 -9.67 12.35 -2.96
N MET A 103 -9.23 11.20 -3.49
CA MET A 103 -10.11 10.26 -4.19
C MET A 103 -11.23 9.73 -3.30
N TYR A 104 -10.92 9.31 -2.07
CA TYR A 104 -11.92 8.87 -1.09
C TYR A 104 -12.85 10.01 -0.65
N PHE A 105 -12.33 11.22 -0.44
CA PHE A 105 -13.13 12.38 -0.05
C PHE A 105 -14.12 12.80 -1.13
N HIS A 106 -13.67 12.81 -2.39
CA HIS A 106 -14.53 13.08 -3.54
C HIS A 106 -15.64 12.03 -3.66
N GLY A 107 -15.31 10.75 -3.45
CA GLY A 107 -16.29 9.68 -3.31
C GLY A 107 -17.31 9.92 -2.19
N ALA A 108 -16.85 10.41 -1.04
CA ALA A 108 -17.71 10.63 0.12
C ALA A 108 -18.63 11.86 0.02
N ARG A 109 -18.28 12.88 -0.77
CA ARG A 109 -18.95 14.19 -0.72
C ARG A 109 -19.60 14.64 -2.03
N PHE A 110 -19.07 14.20 -3.16
CA PHE A 110 -19.42 14.74 -4.47
C PHE A 110 -19.67 13.62 -5.48
N SER A 111 -20.20 12.49 -5.01
CA SER A 111 -20.38 11.30 -5.81
C SER A 111 -21.78 10.74 -5.73
N ASN A 112 -22.10 9.81 -6.62
CA ASN A 112 -23.31 9.00 -6.58
C ASN A 112 -23.03 7.57 -6.11
N TYR A 113 -22.02 7.35 -5.25
CA TYR A 113 -21.55 6.01 -4.86
C TYR A 113 -22.66 5.13 -4.27
N GLU A 114 -23.45 5.62 -3.32
CA GLU A 114 -24.54 4.82 -2.71
C GLU A 114 -25.62 4.48 -3.73
N ALA A 115 -26.00 5.44 -4.58
CA ALA A 115 -26.97 5.18 -5.66
C ALA A 115 -26.43 4.15 -6.65
N TRP A 116 -25.17 4.28 -7.07
CA TRP A 116 -24.48 3.31 -7.91
C TRP A 116 -24.41 1.93 -7.27
N LEU A 117 -24.20 1.85 -5.95
CA LEU A 117 -24.11 0.57 -5.25
C LEU A 117 -25.43 -0.21 -5.29
N SER A 118 -26.57 0.48 -5.28
CA SER A 118 -27.91 -0.10 -5.43
C SER A 118 -28.23 -0.55 -6.86
N ASP A 119 -27.70 0.11 -7.89
CA ASP A 119 -27.88 -0.29 -9.31
C ASP A 119 -26.58 -0.11 -10.13
N PRO A 120 -25.59 -0.99 -9.94
CA PRO A 120 -24.26 -0.84 -10.54
C PRO A 120 -24.23 -1.02 -12.07
N THR A 121 -25.28 -1.60 -12.65
CA THR A 121 -25.34 -1.96 -14.07
C THR A 121 -25.88 -0.84 -14.94
N HIS A 122 -26.75 0.02 -14.40
CA HIS A 122 -27.35 1.12 -15.17
C HIS A 122 -26.85 2.51 -14.75
N ILE A 123 -26.41 2.69 -13.51
CA ILE A 123 -25.90 3.98 -13.03
C ILE A 123 -24.42 4.12 -13.41
N GLY A 124 -24.04 5.26 -13.98
CA GLY A 124 -22.66 5.59 -14.28
C GLY A 124 -21.92 6.09 -13.03
N PRO A 125 -20.69 5.63 -12.74
CA PRO A 125 -19.92 6.14 -11.61
C PRO A 125 -19.51 7.59 -11.85
N SER A 126 -19.78 8.48 -10.89
CA SER A 126 -19.42 9.91 -10.95
C SER A 126 -18.98 10.39 -9.58
N ALA A 127 -17.88 11.15 -9.51
CA ALA A 127 -17.32 11.68 -8.26
C ALA A 127 -16.75 13.11 -8.38
N GLN A 128 -17.07 13.80 -9.48
CA GLN A 128 -16.62 15.16 -9.72
C GLN A 128 -17.79 16.00 -10.24
N VAL A 129 -18.03 17.14 -9.59
CA VAL A 129 -19.09 18.09 -9.92
C VAL A 129 -18.47 19.43 -10.26
N VAL A 130 -18.87 19.99 -11.39
CA VAL A 130 -18.36 21.27 -11.90
C VAL A 130 -19.23 22.42 -11.40
N TRP A 131 -18.60 23.51 -10.94
CA TRP A 131 -19.32 24.71 -10.52
C TRP A 131 -19.90 25.50 -11.70
N PRO A 132 -21.14 26.06 -11.56
CA PRO A 132 -21.82 26.78 -12.62
C PRO A 132 -21.38 28.26 -12.67
N ILE A 133 -20.24 28.54 -13.31
CA ILE A 133 -19.68 29.89 -13.38
C ILE A 133 -19.85 30.49 -14.79
N VAL A 134 -19.44 29.77 -15.83
CA VAL A 134 -19.35 30.28 -17.21
C VAL A 134 -20.09 29.41 -18.23
N GLY A 135 -21.07 28.60 -17.79
CA GLY A 135 -21.73 27.60 -18.64
C GLY A 135 -21.06 26.22 -18.63
N GLN A 136 -19.94 26.07 -17.89
CA GLN A 136 -19.20 24.81 -17.77
C GLN A 136 -19.97 23.72 -17.01
N GLU A 137 -21.09 24.04 -16.35
CA GLU A 137 -22.00 23.06 -15.76
C GLU A 137 -22.67 22.14 -16.78
N ILE A 138 -22.57 22.44 -18.09
CA ILE A 138 -22.90 21.50 -19.16
C ILE A 138 -22.11 20.18 -19.05
N LEU A 139 -20.92 20.22 -18.42
CA LEU A 139 -20.10 19.03 -18.14
C LEU A 139 -20.71 18.12 -17.06
N ASN A 140 -21.67 18.61 -16.26
CA ASN A 140 -22.40 17.79 -15.29
C ASN A 140 -23.49 17.00 -16.04
N GLY A 141 -23.08 15.93 -16.71
CA GLY A 141 -23.96 15.00 -17.41
C GLY A 141 -24.89 14.27 -16.45
N ASP A 142 -26.05 13.85 -16.94
CA ASP A 142 -26.92 12.95 -16.19
C ASP A 142 -26.32 11.53 -16.26
N VAL A 143 -25.92 11.00 -15.10
CA VAL A 143 -25.28 9.69 -14.96
C VAL A 143 -26.21 8.68 -14.28
N GLY A 144 -27.47 9.02 -14.06
CA GLY A 144 -28.44 8.21 -13.32
C GLY A 144 -28.35 8.41 -11.80
N GLY A 145 -29.28 7.77 -11.07
CA GLY A 145 -29.37 7.89 -9.61
C GLY A 145 -29.75 9.29 -9.10
N GLY A 146 -30.36 10.13 -9.95
CA GLY A 146 -30.70 11.52 -9.61
C GLY A 146 -29.48 12.45 -9.46
N PHE A 147 -28.30 12.02 -9.93
CA PHE A 147 -27.05 12.75 -9.81
C PHE A 147 -26.57 13.27 -11.16
N ARG A 148 -26.00 14.48 -11.17
CA ARG A 148 -25.37 15.07 -12.36
C ARG A 148 -23.94 15.46 -12.06
N GLY A 149 -23.01 14.98 -12.87
CA GLY A 149 -21.58 15.19 -12.68
C GLY A 149 -20.76 14.62 -13.83
N ILE A 150 -19.43 14.65 -13.68
CA ILE A 150 -18.51 14.03 -14.63
C ILE A 150 -18.43 12.54 -14.31
N GLN A 151 -18.77 11.72 -15.31
CA GLN A 151 -18.57 10.28 -15.24
C GLN A 151 -17.07 9.95 -15.13
N ILE A 152 -16.69 9.22 -14.10
CA ILE A 152 -15.30 8.82 -13.83
C ILE A 152 -14.99 7.46 -14.46
N THR A 153 -13.74 7.27 -14.87
CA THR A 153 -13.26 6.01 -15.49
C THR A 153 -12.10 5.37 -14.72
N SER A 154 -11.88 5.80 -13.47
CA SER A 154 -10.77 5.34 -12.62
C SER A 154 -11.02 3.99 -11.94
N GLY A 155 -12.26 3.50 -11.92
CA GLY A 155 -12.62 2.21 -11.32
C GLY A 155 -12.74 2.19 -9.79
N PHE A 156 -12.70 3.36 -9.12
CA PHE A 156 -12.74 3.42 -7.65
C PHE A 156 -14.02 2.85 -7.04
N PHE A 157 -15.17 3.02 -7.69
CA PHE A 157 -16.44 2.50 -7.17
C PHE A 157 -16.43 0.97 -7.05
N GLN A 158 -15.88 0.28 -8.05
CA GLN A 158 -15.73 -1.18 -8.03
C GLN A 158 -14.74 -1.63 -6.95
N ILE A 159 -13.65 -0.89 -6.76
CA ILE A 159 -12.67 -1.16 -5.69
C ILE A 159 -13.31 -1.00 -4.31
N TRP A 160 -14.11 0.05 -4.10
CA TRP A 160 -14.80 0.29 -2.83
C TRP A 160 -15.87 -0.77 -2.55
N ARG A 161 -16.65 -1.18 -3.55
CA ARG A 161 -17.59 -2.30 -3.45
C ARG A 161 -16.88 -3.59 -3.04
N ALA A 162 -15.78 -3.93 -3.74
CA ALA A 162 -14.98 -5.12 -3.41
C ALA A 162 -14.34 -5.06 -2.01
N SER A 163 -14.14 -3.87 -1.46
CA SER A 163 -13.64 -3.66 -0.08
C SER A 163 -14.76 -3.73 0.97
N GLY A 164 -16.02 -3.92 0.56
CA GLY A 164 -17.17 -3.96 1.46
C GLY A 164 -17.60 -2.59 1.98
N ILE A 165 -17.26 -1.50 1.28
CA ILE A 165 -17.70 -0.15 1.65
C ILE A 165 -19.14 0.05 1.17
N THR A 166 -20.06 0.36 2.08
CA THR A 166 -21.50 0.47 1.78
C THR A 166 -22.07 1.89 1.88
N ASN A 167 -21.32 2.83 2.46
CA ASN A 167 -21.82 4.19 2.68
C ASN A 167 -20.72 5.28 2.60
N GLU A 168 -21.16 6.52 2.44
CA GLU A 168 -20.29 7.70 2.34
C GLU A 168 -19.46 7.97 3.61
N LEU A 169 -19.99 7.61 4.79
CA LEU A 169 -19.29 7.83 6.06
C LEU A 169 -17.99 7.02 6.13
N GLN A 170 -18.00 5.78 5.66
CA GLN A 170 -16.80 4.95 5.59
C GLN A 170 -15.75 5.56 4.65
N LEU A 171 -16.15 6.06 3.47
CA LEU A 171 -15.25 6.76 2.54
C LEU A 171 -14.64 8.01 3.20
N TYR A 172 -15.46 8.78 3.92
CA TYR A 172 -15.01 9.97 4.64
C TYR A 172 -13.97 9.63 5.72
N CYS A 173 -14.23 8.61 6.53
CA CYS A 173 -13.28 8.14 7.55
C CYS A 173 -11.96 7.67 6.93
N THR A 174 -12.01 6.93 5.81
CA THR A 174 -10.80 6.51 5.08
C THR A 174 -10.03 7.71 4.53
N ALA A 175 -10.72 8.72 4.01
CA ALA A 175 -10.08 9.95 3.55
C ALA A 175 -9.32 10.67 4.66
N ILE A 176 -9.91 10.81 5.85
CA ILE A 176 -9.25 11.41 7.01
C ILE A 176 -8.06 10.55 7.47
N GLY A 177 -8.21 9.22 7.51
CA GLY A 177 -7.11 8.31 7.81
C GLY A 177 -5.94 8.50 6.86
N ALA A 178 -6.19 8.50 5.55
CA ALA A 178 -5.17 8.73 4.53
C ALA A 178 -4.50 10.10 4.67
N LEU A 179 -5.24 11.15 5.05
CA LEU A 179 -4.68 12.48 5.29
C LEU A 179 -3.75 12.52 6.52
N ILE A 180 -4.10 11.79 7.59
CA ILE A 180 -3.23 11.62 8.75
C ILE A 180 -1.95 10.90 8.34
N PHE A 181 -2.05 9.82 7.55
CA PHE A 181 -0.88 9.12 7.02
C PHE A 181 -0.01 10.01 6.12
N ALA A 182 -0.61 10.84 5.26
CA ALA A 182 0.14 11.82 4.47
C ALA A 182 0.96 12.77 5.36
N SER A 183 0.37 13.24 6.46
CA SER A 183 1.02 14.10 7.44
C SER A 183 2.16 13.37 8.19
N LEU A 184 1.94 12.10 8.57
CA LEU A 184 2.95 11.25 9.20
C LEU A 184 4.13 10.97 8.26
N MET A 185 3.88 10.68 6.98
CA MET A 185 4.94 10.48 5.99
C MET A 185 5.76 11.75 5.80
N LEU A 186 5.12 12.91 5.69
CA LEU A 186 5.82 14.19 5.57
C LEU A 186 6.69 14.47 6.81
N PHE A 187 6.15 14.21 8.01
CA PHE A 187 6.89 14.33 9.25
C PHE A 187 8.08 13.36 9.32
N ALA A 188 7.89 12.10 8.90
CA ALA A 188 8.95 11.10 8.87
C ALA A 188 10.09 11.49 7.92
N GLY A 189 9.77 12.04 6.74
CA GLY A 189 10.78 12.56 5.80
C GLY A 189 11.58 13.72 6.38
N TRP A 190 10.93 14.67 7.05
CA TRP A 190 11.62 15.73 7.79
C TRP A 190 12.47 15.17 8.94
N PHE A 191 11.92 14.24 9.73
CA PHE A 191 12.58 13.67 10.90
C PHE A 191 13.85 12.90 10.51
N HIS A 192 13.77 12.05 9.49
CA HIS A 192 14.90 11.25 9.01
C HIS A 192 15.90 12.03 8.14
N TYR A 193 15.66 13.31 7.87
CA TYR A 193 16.65 14.18 7.23
C TYR A 193 17.28 15.17 8.22
N HIS A 194 16.46 15.83 9.06
CA HIS A 194 16.90 16.90 9.94
C HIS A 194 17.19 16.48 11.37
N LYS A 195 16.61 15.38 11.87
CA LYS A 195 16.67 15.01 13.30
C LYS A 195 17.39 13.70 13.58
N ALA A 196 17.15 12.68 12.76
CA ALA A 196 17.72 11.35 12.93
C ALA A 196 18.10 10.77 11.56
N ALA A 197 19.17 11.31 10.97
CA ALA A 197 19.59 10.92 9.64
C ALA A 197 20.39 9.62 9.68
N PRO A 198 19.97 8.54 8.98
CA PRO A 198 20.70 7.28 8.97
C PRO A 198 22.10 7.43 8.37
N LYS A 199 23.05 6.63 8.84
CA LYS A 199 24.38 6.51 8.22
C LYS A 199 24.37 5.61 7.00
N LEU A 200 25.39 5.73 6.14
CA LEU A 200 25.51 4.94 4.91
C LEU A 200 25.44 3.43 5.15
N ALA A 201 26.03 2.94 6.25
CA ALA A 201 25.99 1.53 6.62
C ALA A 201 24.56 0.98 6.81
N TRP A 202 23.61 1.81 7.25
CA TRP A 202 22.21 1.40 7.38
C TRP A 202 21.56 1.22 6.01
N PHE A 203 21.83 2.12 5.07
CA PHE A 203 21.32 2.01 3.69
C PHE A 203 21.92 0.81 2.93
N GLN A 204 23.15 0.41 3.28
CA GLN A 204 23.87 -0.69 2.65
C GLN A 204 23.55 -2.06 3.28
N ASP A 205 22.72 -2.13 4.31
CA ASP A 205 22.26 -3.39 4.89
C ASP A 205 21.15 -4.02 4.03
N VAL A 206 21.57 -4.55 2.88
CA VAL A 206 20.67 -5.13 1.87
C VAL A 206 19.98 -6.40 2.36
N GLU A 207 20.65 -7.20 3.19
CA GLU A 207 20.08 -8.42 3.78
C GLU A 207 18.88 -8.07 4.67
N SER A 208 19.07 -7.12 5.60
CA SER A 208 17.99 -6.64 6.46
C SER A 208 16.87 -5.98 5.64
N MET A 209 17.21 -5.13 4.67
CA MET A 209 16.23 -4.48 3.80
C MET A 209 15.38 -5.51 3.05
N LEU A 210 15.99 -6.57 2.49
CA LEU A 210 15.28 -7.61 1.77
C LEU A 210 14.38 -8.44 2.70
N ASN A 211 14.87 -8.86 3.87
CA ASN A 211 14.06 -9.60 4.84
C ASN A 211 12.83 -8.80 5.26
N HIS A 212 12.99 -7.51 5.59
CA HIS A 212 11.89 -6.64 6.02
C HIS A 212 10.92 -6.29 4.88
N HIS A 213 11.40 -6.10 3.65
CA HIS A 213 10.51 -5.85 2.51
C HIS A 213 9.75 -7.11 2.09
N LEU A 214 10.39 -8.27 2.07
CA LEU A 214 9.73 -9.53 1.70
C LEU A 214 8.76 -9.97 2.80
N ALA A 215 9.22 -10.23 4.02
CA ALA A 215 8.34 -10.73 5.08
C ALA A 215 7.42 -9.64 5.64
N GLY A 216 7.96 -8.46 5.94
CA GLY A 216 7.21 -7.36 6.53
C GLY A 216 6.28 -6.68 5.55
N LEU A 217 6.83 -5.98 4.55
CA LEU A 217 6.03 -5.15 3.64
C LEU A 217 5.10 -6.01 2.75
N LEU A 218 5.62 -7.04 2.10
CA LEU A 218 4.83 -7.88 1.19
C LEU A 218 4.06 -8.99 1.92
N GLY A 219 4.74 -9.73 2.80
CA GLY A 219 4.16 -10.86 3.55
C GLY A 219 3.05 -10.42 4.51
N LEU A 220 3.36 -9.57 5.49
CA LEU A 220 2.34 -9.07 6.42
C LEU A 220 1.31 -8.17 5.74
N GLY A 221 1.70 -7.43 4.69
CA GLY A 221 0.76 -6.66 3.87
C GLY A 221 -0.31 -7.54 3.22
N SER A 222 0.12 -8.62 2.54
CA SER A 222 -0.79 -9.59 1.92
C SER A 222 -1.62 -10.36 2.95
N LEU A 223 -1.02 -10.72 4.10
CA LEU A 223 -1.74 -11.41 5.19
C LEU A 223 -2.85 -10.52 5.77
N SER A 224 -2.54 -9.25 6.02
CA SER A 224 -3.51 -8.28 6.54
C SER A 224 -4.65 -8.06 5.54
N TRP A 225 -4.34 -7.99 4.25
CA TRP A 225 -5.34 -7.85 3.20
C TRP A 225 -6.22 -9.10 3.08
N ALA A 226 -5.65 -10.31 3.15
CA ALA A 226 -6.43 -11.55 3.20
C ALA A 226 -7.39 -11.56 4.41
N GLY A 227 -6.91 -11.13 5.58
CA GLY A 227 -7.76 -10.97 6.77
C GLY A 227 -8.92 -10.00 6.55
N HIS A 228 -8.66 -8.82 5.96
CA HIS A 228 -9.72 -7.88 5.58
C HIS A 228 -10.72 -8.50 4.60
N GLN A 229 -10.23 -9.19 3.55
CA GLN A 229 -11.09 -9.83 2.57
C GLN A 229 -12.00 -10.88 3.21
N ILE A 230 -11.45 -11.74 4.08
CA ILE A 230 -12.19 -12.82 4.74
C ILE A 230 -13.25 -12.28 5.70
N HIS A 231 -12.91 -11.29 6.50
CA HIS A 231 -13.76 -10.83 7.61
C HIS A 231 -14.66 -9.65 7.28
N VAL A 232 -14.41 -8.92 6.18
CA VAL A 232 -15.17 -7.72 5.79
C VAL A 232 -15.69 -7.83 4.36
N SER A 233 -14.79 -7.96 3.37
CA SER A 233 -15.20 -7.92 1.96
C SER A 233 -16.15 -9.06 1.60
N LEU A 234 -15.80 -10.30 1.95
CA LEU A 234 -16.56 -11.50 1.64
C LEU A 234 -18.00 -11.47 2.17
N PRO A 235 -18.24 -11.28 3.49
CA PRO A 235 -19.60 -11.29 4.01
C PRO A 235 -20.47 -10.20 3.39
N ILE A 236 -19.92 -8.99 3.21
CA ILE A 236 -20.67 -7.86 2.65
C ILE A 236 -21.00 -8.08 1.17
N ASN A 237 -20.03 -8.53 0.36
CA ASN A 237 -20.29 -8.77 -1.06
C ASN A 237 -21.27 -9.93 -1.27
N LYS A 238 -21.27 -10.94 -0.40
CA LYS A 238 -22.29 -12.01 -0.47
C LYS A 238 -23.72 -11.48 -0.31
N PHE A 239 -23.94 -10.45 0.50
CA PHE A 239 -25.24 -9.77 0.61
C PHE A 239 -25.52 -8.86 -0.59
N LEU A 240 -24.53 -8.08 -1.03
CA LEU A 240 -24.67 -7.20 -2.20
C LEU A 240 -24.99 -7.97 -3.48
N ASP A 241 -24.39 -9.15 -3.66
CA ASP A 241 -24.61 -10.02 -4.82
C ASP A 241 -25.94 -10.78 -4.72
N ALA A 242 -26.49 -10.92 -3.50
CA ALA A 242 -27.85 -11.40 -3.27
C ALA A 242 -28.93 -10.30 -3.47
N GLY A 243 -28.53 -9.07 -3.82
CA GLY A 243 -29.43 -7.95 -4.06
C GLY A 243 -29.99 -7.31 -2.79
N VAL A 244 -29.35 -7.51 -1.64
CA VAL A 244 -29.73 -6.83 -0.39
C VAL A 244 -29.32 -5.36 -0.47
N ASP A 245 -30.22 -4.46 -0.06
CA ASP A 245 -29.94 -3.03 -0.04
C ASP A 245 -28.74 -2.73 0.90
N PRO A 246 -27.77 -1.90 0.47
CA PRO A 246 -26.58 -1.60 1.28
C PRO A 246 -26.85 -1.09 2.69
N LYS A 247 -28.02 -0.47 2.94
CA LYS A 247 -28.43 0.06 4.25
C LYS A 247 -28.92 -1.02 5.21
N GLU A 248 -29.38 -2.15 4.68
CA GLU A 248 -29.85 -3.30 5.45
C GLU A 248 -28.74 -4.30 5.77
N ILE A 249 -27.56 -4.15 5.13
CA ILE A 249 -26.41 -5.01 5.39
C ILE A 249 -25.81 -4.64 6.76
N PRO A 250 -25.58 -5.62 7.66
CA PRO A 250 -24.89 -5.38 8.92
C PRO A 250 -23.54 -4.72 8.71
N LEU A 251 -23.14 -3.83 9.63
CA LEU A 251 -21.86 -3.14 9.49
C LEU A 251 -20.68 -4.11 9.68
N PRO A 252 -19.49 -3.82 9.09
CA PRO A 252 -18.33 -4.71 9.17
C PRO A 252 -17.98 -5.23 10.57
N HIS A 253 -18.12 -4.38 11.60
CA HIS A 253 -17.79 -4.75 12.97
C HIS A 253 -18.78 -5.76 13.58
N GLU A 254 -20.01 -5.84 13.09
CA GLU A 254 -21.00 -6.81 13.54
C GLU A 254 -20.61 -8.24 13.13
N PHE A 255 -20.04 -8.43 11.93
CA PHE A 255 -19.51 -9.72 11.48
C PHE A 255 -18.30 -10.19 12.29
N ILE A 256 -17.53 -9.26 12.85
CA ILE A 256 -16.36 -9.56 13.69
C ILE A 256 -16.80 -9.93 15.11
N LEU A 257 -17.74 -9.16 15.68
CA LEU A 257 -18.19 -9.33 17.06
C LEU A 257 -19.20 -10.49 17.20
N ASN A 258 -20.01 -10.74 16.17
CA ASN A 258 -21.00 -11.80 16.16
C ASN A 258 -20.59 -12.92 15.18
N ARG A 259 -19.92 -13.93 15.72
CA ARG A 259 -19.50 -15.11 14.95
C ARG A 259 -20.68 -15.85 14.34
N ASP A 260 -21.86 -15.85 14.96
CA ASP A 260 -23.02 -16.57 14.44
C ASP A 260 -23.56 -15.94 13.16
N LEU A 261 -23.40 -14.63 12.99
CA LEU A 261 -23.75 -13.94 11.74
C LEU A 261 -22.84 -14.38 10.59
N LEU A 262 -21.53 -14.46 10.85
CA LEU A 262 -20.56 -14.93 9.85
C LEU A 262 -20.74 -16.42 9.55
N ALA A 263 -21.05 -17.22 10.58
CA ALA A 263 -21.26 -18.66 10.44
C ALA A 263 -22.54 -19.03 9.66
N GLN A 264 -23.57 -18.18 9.67
CA GLN A 264 -24.74 -18.33 8.78
C GLN A 264 -24.34 -18.23 7.30
N LEU A 265 -23.37 -17.38 6.97
CA LEU A 265 -22.85 -17.23 5.61
C LEU A 265 -21.84 -18.33 5.27
N TYR A 266 -20.98 -18.68 6.22
CA TYR A 266 -19.86 -19.59 6.07
C TYR A 266 -19.83 -20.57 7.26
N PRO A 267 -20.51 -21.73 7.15
CA PRO A 267 -20.69 -22.66 8.27
C PRO A 267 -19.41 -23.11 8.96
N SER A 268 -18.26 -23.08 8.27
CA SER A 268 -16.96 -23.45 8.85
C SER A 268 -16.53 -22.55 10.02
N PHE A 269 -17.04 -21.32 10.12
CA PHE A 269 -16.73 -20.42 11.24
C PHE A 269 -17.24 -20.93 12.60
N HIS A 270 -18.19 -21.88 12.63
CA HIS A 270 -18.57 -22.55 13.88
C HIS A 270 -17.42 -23.36 14.48
N GLU A 271 -16.51 -23.91 13.66
CA GLU A 271 -15.35 -24.68 14.11
C GLU A 271 -14.25 -23.78 14.72
N GLY A 272 -14.34 -22.46 14.54
CA GLY A 272 -13.37 -21.49 15.05
C GLY A 272 -11.98 -21.69 14.45
N ALA A 273 -10.94 -21.37 15.22
CA ALA A 273 -9.55 -21.49 14.77
C ALA A 273 -8.96 -22.90 14.96
N THR A 274 -9.71 -23.86 15.54
CA THR A 274 -9.20 -25.20 15.82
C THR A 274 -8.70 -25.94 14.56
N PRO A 275 -9.39 -25.89 13.39
CA PRO A 275 -8.89 -26.51 12.16
C PRO A 275 -7.57 -25.92 11.66
N PHE A 276 -7.27 -24.65 11.99
CA PHE A 276 -6.01 -24.00 11.61
C PHE A 276 -4.82 -24.61 12.38
N PHE A 277 -4.91 -24.68 13.71
CA PHE A 277 -3.85 -25.21 14.56
C PHE A 277 -3.69 -26.74 14.48
N THR A 278 -4.73 -27.45 14.03
CA THR A 278 -4.69 -28.91 13.82
C THR A 278 -4.32 -29.30 12.39
N LEU A 279 -4.04 -28.33 11.51
CA LEU A 279 -3.71 -28.53 10.09
C LEU A 279 -4.82 -29.22 9.28
N ASN A 280 -6.08 -29.17 9.75
CA ASN A 280 -7.24 -29.66 9.01
C ASN A 280 -7.86 -28.55 8.13
N TRP A 281 -7.06 -28.02 7.21
CA TRP A 281 -7.42 -26.82 6.44
C TRP A 281 -8.54 -27.02 5.42
N SER A 282 -8.90 -28.27 5.11
CA SER A 282 -10.03 -28.60 4.21
C SER A 282 -11.37 -28.01 4.69
N LYS A 283 -11.46 -27.69 5.97
CA LYS A 283 -12.64 -27.10 6.61
C LYS A 283 -12.95 -25.67 6.16
N TYR A 284 -11.97 -24.91 5.68
CA TYR A 284 -12.14 -23.50 5.28
C TYR A 284 -12.54 -23.32 3.80
N ALA A 285 -12.94 -24.39 3.11
CA ALA A 285 -13.24 -24.37 1.68
C ALA A 285 -14.49 -23.57 1.28
N ASP A 286 -15.26 -23.06 2.24
CA ASP A 286 -16.43 -22.21 2.01
C ASP A 286 -16.06 -20.72 1.80
N PHE A 287 -14.93 -20.26 2.32
CA PHE A 287 -14.42 -18.89 2.12
C PHE A 287 -13.01 -18.79 1.52
N LEU A 288 -12.22 -19.88 1.54
CA LEU A 288 -10.95 -20.01 0.81
C LEU A 288 -11.14 -20.99 -0.35
N THR A 289 -11.57 -20.47 -1.50
CA THR A 289 -11.91 -21.31 -2.65
C THR A 289 -10.78 -21.36 -3.68
N PHE A 290 -10.95 -22.23 -4.68
CA PHE A 290 -10.12 -22.28 -5.87
C PHE A 290 -11.01 -22.60 -7.08
N ARG A 291 -12.03 -21.76 -7.32
CA ARG A 291 -13.04 -22.00 -8.36
C ARG A 291 -12.45 -21.78 -9.75
N GLY A 292 -11.72 -20.67 -9.92
CA GLY A 292 -11.23 -20.22 -11.21
C GLY A 292 -12.36 -19.68 -12.11
N GLY A 293 -12.05 -18.65 -12.89
CA GLY A 293 -13.02 -17.96 -13.74
C GLY A 293 -13.65 -16.74 -13.08
N LEU A 294 -14.86 -16.38 -13.51
CA LEU A 294 -15.58 -15.19 -13.09
C LEU A 294 -16.85 -15.54 -12.31
N ASP A 295 -17.20 -14.66 -11.38
CA ASP A 295 -18.51 -14.69 -10.72
C ASP A 295 -19.58 -14.29 -11.75
N PRO A 296 -20.60 -15.14 -12.00
CA PRO A 296 -21.63 -14.87 -12.99
C PRO A 296 -22.53 -13.68 -12.64
N ILE A 297 -22.58 -13.25 -11.37
CA ILE A 297 -23.40 -12.12 -10.92
C ILE A 297 -22.66 -10.81 -11.19
N THR A 298 -21.41 -10.72 -10.75
CA THR A 298 -20.64 -9.46 -10.80
C THR A 298 -19.81 -9.31 -12.08
N GLY A 299 -19.52 -10.42 -12.77
CA GLY A 299 -18.55 -10.47 -13.86
C GLY A 299 -17.09 -10.29 -13.42
N GLY A 300 -16.84 -10.15 -12.11
CA GLY A 300 -15.51 -10.04 -11.52
C GLY A 300 -14.90 -11.38 -11.13
N LEU A 301 -13.70 -11.36 -10.54
CA LEU A 301 -13.10 -12.55 -9.93
C LEU A 301 -13.84 -12.91 -8.64
N TRP A 302 -13.90 -14.21 -8.31
CA TRP A 302 -14.39 -14.66 -7.02
C TRP A 302 -13.55 -14.09 -5.89
N LEU A 303 -14.16 -13.30 -5.00
CA LEU A 303 -13.43 -12.70 -3.88
C LEU A 303 -12.80 -13.75 -2.95
N SER A 304 -13.42 -14.93 -2.83
CA SER A 304 -12.89 -16.05 -2.04
C SER A 304 -11.64 -16.67 -2.66
N ASP A 305 -11.54 -16.66 -4.00
CA ASP A 305 -10.31 -17.05 -4.70
C ASP A 305 -9.23 -15.97 -4.48
N THR A 306 -9.59 -14.67 -4.49
CA THR A 306 -8.62 -13.60 -4.21
C THR A 306 -8.11 -13.61 -2.77
N ALA A 307 -8.96 -13.97 -1.80
CA ALA A 307 -8.57 -14.13 -0.39
C ALA A 307 -7.58 -15.28 -0.22
N HIS A 308 -7.87 -16.42 -0.86
CA HIS A 308 -6.95 -17.56 -0.87
C HIS A 308 -5.63 -17.21 -1.57
N HIS A 309 -5.69 -16.48 -2.68
CA HIS A 309 -4.50 -15.97 -3.38
C HIS A 309 -3.61 -15.09 -2.46
N HIS A 310 -4.19 -14.11 -1.77
CA HIS A 310 -3.42 -13.25 -0.86
C HIS A 310 -2.86 -14.01 0.34
N LEU A 311 -3.58 -15.02 0.86
CA LEU A 311 -3.06 -15.89 1.91
C LEU A 311 -1.86 -16.71 1.43
N ALA A 312 -1.93 -17.27 0.21
CA ALA A 312 -0.82 -18.02 -0.38
C ALA A 312 0.40 -17.12 -0.63
N ILE A 313 0.18 -15.91 -1.18
CA ILE A 313 1.23 -14.89 -1.37
C ILE A 313 1.86 -14.51 -0.03
N ALA A 314 1.05 -14.32 1.02
CA ALA A 314 1.54 -13.98 2.33
C ALA A 314 2.51 -15.04 2.87
N ILE A 315 2.12 -16.32 2.82
CA ILE A 315 2.97 -17.43 3.27
C ILE A 315 4.27 -17.47 2.46
N LEU A 316 4.19 -17.33 1.14
CA LEU A 316 5.37 -17.34 0.26
C LEU A 316 6.35 -16.22 0.63
N PHE A 317 5.87 -14.99 0.79
CA PHE A 317 6.73 -13.83 1.10
C PHE A 317 7.23 -13.82 2.54
N LEU A 318 6.43 -14.32 3.49
CA LEU A 318 6.88 -14.52 4.86
C LEU A 318 8.07 -15.48 4.87
N ILE A 319 7.95 -16.66 4.24
CA ILE A 319 9.07 -17.62 4.16
C ILE A 319 10.25 -17.02 3.36
N ALA A 320 10.01 -16.32 2.25
CA ALA A 320 11.07 -15.74 1.44
C ALA A 320 11.86 -14.64 2.18
N GLY A 321 11.21 -13.86 3.05
CA GLY A 321 11.88 -12.86 3.88
C GLY A 321 12.67 -13.43 5.05
N HIS A 322 12.72 -14.75 5.18
CA HIS A 322 13.53 -15.49 6.14
C HIS A 322 14.75 -16.14 5.43
N MET A 323 15.03 -15.77 4.17
CA MET A 323 16.09 -16.36 3.35
C MET A 323 17.46 -15.69 3.51
N TYR A 324 17.60 -14.55 4.18
CA TYR A 324 18.92 -13.92 4.38
C TYR A 324 19.32 -13.95 5.86
N ILE A 325 20.61 -14.21 6.12
CA ILE A 325 21.15 -14.33 7.48
C ILE A 325 21.10 -12.96 8.17
N ASP A 326 20.50 -12.91 9.35
CA ASP A 326 20.44 -11.70 10.16
C ASP A 326 21.39 -11.77 11.38
N GLN A 327 21.16 -10.88 12.34
CA GLN A 327 21.98 -10.76 13.56
C GLN A 327 21.95 -12.00 14.45
N LEU A 328 20.91 -12.85 14.36
CA LEU A 328 20.79 -14.05 15.18
C LEU A 328 21.73 -15.17 14.70
N GLY A 329 22.43 -14.98 13.57
CA GLY A 329 23.36 -15.96 13.03
C GLY A 329 22.68 -17.17 12.38
N TYR A 330 21.35 -17.11 12.24
CA TYR A 330 20.52 -18.06 11.53
C TYR A 330 19.82 -17.36 10.36
N TRP A 331 19.17 -18.15 9.51
CA TRP A 331 18.10 -17.65 8.65
C TRP A 331 17.04 -17.04 9.58
N SER A 332 16.84 -15.72 9.51
CA SER A 332 15.90 -14.98 10.37
C SER A 332 14.53 -15.60 10.30
#